data_AF-A0A0D6B3Y6-F1
#
_entry.id   AF-A0A0D6B3Y6-F1
#
_cell.length_a   1.000
_cell.length_b   1.000
_cell.length_c   1.000
_cell.angle_alpha   90.00
_cell.angle_beta   90.00
_cell.angle_gamma   90.00
#
_symmetry.space_group_name_H-M   'P 1'
#
loop_
_entity.id
_entity.type
_entity.pdbx_description
1 polymer ?
#
loop_
_entity_poly.entity_id
_entity_poly.type
_entity_poly.pdbx_seq_one_letter_code
_entity_poly.pdbx_strand_id
1 'polypeptide(L)'
;MPFGSLSAIMAQDFRDALLWHMTRNGTTVAELSRETGVSRDVINKVRLRAGASTSVENAMLIAAFYGKSVNQFILCEDVDQVGRLKNLVELISPEVRPLVEAQIRGLLNARPGK
;
A
#
# COMPACT_ATOMS: atom_id res chain seq x y z
N MET A 1 1.70 22.91 27.53
CA MET A 1 0.46 22.12 27.64
C MET A 1 0.65 20.82 26.89
N PRO A 2 0.18 19.70 27.47
CA PRO A 2 0.92 18.45 27.53
C PRO A 2 0.89 17.65 26.23
N PHE A 3 1.96 16.89 26.04
CA PHE A 3 2.13 15.88 25.00
C PHE A 3 0.91 14.96 24.97
N GLY A 4 0.07 15.14 23.94
CA GLY A 4 -1.01 14.21 23.61
C GLY A 4 -0.43 12.81 23.50
N SER A 5 -0.90 11.96 24.40
CA SER A 5 -0.34 10.67 24.79
C SER A 5 0.18 9.82 23.62
N LEU A 6 1.37 9.24 23.83
CA LEU A 6 1.96 8.14 23.05
C LEU A 6 0.98 6.98 22.77
N SER A 7 -0.16 6.88 23.46
CA SER A 7 -1.26 5.97 23.15
C SER A 7 -1.89 6.17 21.76
N ALA A 8 -1.88 7.40 21.20
CA ALA A 8 -2.41 7.65 19.85
C ALA A 8 -1.54 7.05 18.72
N ILE A 9 -0.28 6.72 19.05
CA ILE A 9 0.68 6.07 18.16
C ILE A 9 0.56 4.53 18.25
N MET A 10 -0.10 3.98 19.28
CA MET A 10 0.01 2.54 19.63
C MET A 10 -0.99 1.58 18.99
N ALA A 11 -1.89 2.03 18.12
CA ALA A 11 -2.60 1.16 17.18
C ALA A 11 -3.37 2.05 16.20
N GLN A 12 -2.71 2.59 15.18
CA GLN A 12 -3.51 2.99 14.02
C GLN A 12 -4.16 1.72 13.51
N ASP A 13 -5.49 1.64 13.65
CA ASP A 13 -6.19 0.52 13.06
C ASP A 13 -6.08 0.65 11.52
N PHE A 14 -6.25 -0.46 10.80
CA PHE A 14 -6.12 -0.46 9.35
C PHE A 14 -7.07 0.55 8.68
N ARG A 15 -8.21 0.86 9.31
CA ARG A 15 -9.18 1.85 8.83
C ARG A 15 -8.63 3.27 8.94
N ASP A 16 -8.03 3.64 10.06
CA ASP A 16 -7.48 4.96 10.29
C ASP A 16 -6.29 5.22 9.35
N ALA A 17 -5.44 4.22 9.16
CA ALA A 17 -4.39 4.25 8.14
C ALA A 17 -4.99 4.45 6.74
N LEU A 18 -6.03 3.68 6.38
CA LEU A 18 -6.71 3.83 5.09
C LEU A 18 -7.29 5.23 4.89
N LEU A 19 -7.96 5.79 5.89
CA LEU A 19 -8.50 7.15 5.84
C LEU A 19 -7.39 8.19 5.67
N TRP A 20 -6.27 8.03 6.39
CA TRP A 20 -5.11 8.90 6.27
C TRP A 20 -4.52 8.88 4.86
N HIS A 21 -4.27 7.70 4.30
CA HIS A 21 -3.70 7.56 2.94
C HIS A 21 -4.66 8.09 1.88
N MET A 22 -5.96 7.81 1.99
CA MET A 22 -6.96 8.33 1.06
C MET A 22 -7.04 9.86 1.10
N THR A 23 -7.02 10.45 2.29
CA THR A 23 -7.10 11.91 2.47
C THR A 23 -5.83 12.59 1.94
N ARG A 24 -4.65 12.04 2.25
CA ARG A 24 -3.36 12.62 1.82
C ARG A 24 -3.13 12.56 0.32
N ASN A 25 -3.59 11.49 -0.34
CA ASN A 25 -3.37 11.28 -1.77
C ASN A 25 -4.58 11.70 -2.64
N GLY A 26 -5.70 12.08 -2.02
CA GLY A 26 -6.95 12.39 -2.75
C GLY A 26 -7.62 11.15 -3.37
N THR A 27 -7.24 9.95 -2.94
CA THR A 27 -7.70 8.68 -3.52
C THR A 27 -9.19 8.47 -3.27
N THR A 28 -9.94 8.14 -4.31
CA THR A 28 -11.36 7.79 -4.18
C THR A 28 -11.58 6.29 -3.98
N VAL A 29 -12.71 5.89 -3.39
CA VAL A 29 -13.09 4.47 -3.29
C VAL A 29 -13.19 3.82 -4.67
N ALA A 30 -13.67 4.58 -5.67
CA ALA A 30 -13.82 4.09 -7.04
C ALA A 30 -12.46 3.79 -7.68
N GLU A 31 -11.49 4.68 -7.49
CA GLU A 31 -10.12 4.51 -7.95
C GLU A 31 -9.44 3.34 -7.24
N LEU A 32 -9.47 3.32 -5.90
CA LEU A 32 -8.84 2.26 -5.12
C LEU A 32 -9.40 0.89 -5.53
N SER A 33 -10.72 0.79 -5.72
CA SER A 33 -11.35 -0.46 -6.17
C SER A 33 -10.91 -0.89 -7.56
N ARG A 34 -10.80 0.06 -8.50
CA ARG A 34 -10.40 -0.22 -9.89
C ARG A 34 -8.95 -0.70 -9.97
N GLU A 35 -8.04 -0.04 -9.25
CA GLU A 35 -6.61 -0.31 -9.35
C GLU A 35 -6.18 -1.53 -8.52
N THR A 36 -6.87 -1.80 -7.41
CA THR A 36 -6.53 -2.95 -6.53
C THR A 36 -7.33 -4.22 -6.84
N GLY A 37 -8.46 -4.10 -7.53
CA GLY A 37 -9.43 -5.18 -7.69
C GLY A 37 -10.25 -5.50 -6.43
N VAL A 38 -10.02 -4.81 -5.31
CA VAL A 38 -10.80 -4.98 -4.08
C VAL A 38 -12.19 -4.35 -4.28
N SER A 39 -13.25 -5.06 -3.90
CA SER A 39 -14.61 -4.56 -4.12
C SER A 39 -14.90 -3.27 -3.34
N ARG A 40 -15.73 -2.41 -3.93
CA ARG A 40 -16.18 -1.17 -3.27
C ARG A 40 -16.84 -1.44 -1.92
N ASP A 41 -17.54 -2.56 -1.78
CA ASP A 41 -18.21 -2.95 -0.53
C ASP A 41 -17.20 -3.28 0.57
N VAL A 42 -16.12 -3.99 0.24
CA VAL A 42 -15.03 -4.27 1.19
C VAL A 42 -14.36 -2.97 1.63
N ILE A 43 -14.01 -2.10 0.67
CA ILE A 43 -13.38 -0.81 0.97
C ILE A 43 -14.32 0.05 1.84
N ASN A 44 -15.60 0.13 1.49
CA ASN A 44 -16.58 0.90 2.25
C ASN A 44 -16.82 0.31 3.65
N LYS A 45 -16.87 -1.03 3.79
CA LYS A 45 -16.99 -1.70 5.08
C LYS A 45 -15.85 -1.28 6.02
N VAL A 46 -14.60 -1.38 5.56
CA VAL A 46 -13.42 -1.00 6.34
C VAL A 46 -13.44 0.49 6.66
N ARG A 47 -13.77 1.34 5.68
CA ARG A 47 -13.79 2.79 5.83
C ARG A 47 -14.84 3.29 6.84
N LEU A 48 -16.07 2.79 6.74
CA LEU A 48 -17.24 3.35 7.45
C LEU A 48 -17.39 2.79 8.85
N ARG A 49 -17.05 1.52 9.08
CA ARG A 49 -17.30 0.85 10.36
C ARG A 49 -16.02 0.79 11.19
N ALA A 50 -16.04 1.49 12.33
CA ALA A 50 -14.97 1.40 13.32
C ALA A 50 -14.76 -0.08 13.76
N GLY A 51 -13.49 -0.51 13.84
CA GLY A 51 -13.13 -1.88 14.17
C GLY A 51 -13.43 -2.94 13.09
N ALA A 52 -13.84 -2.55 11.88
CA ALA A 52 -14.00 -3.49 10.78
C ALA A 52 -12.64 -3.94 10.23
N SER A 53 -12.50 -5.25 10.04
CA SER A 53 -11.35 -5.86 9.38
C SER A 53 -11.71 -6.34 7.97
N THR A 54 -10.65 -6.53 7.18
CA THR A 54 -10.67 -7.22 5.88
C THR A 54 -9.70 -8.40 5.91
N SER A 55 -9.73 -9.22 4.87
CA SER A 55 -8.75 -10.31 4.73
C SER A 55 -7.34 -9.75 4.54
N VAL A 56 -6.33 -10.56 4.87
CA VAL A 56 -4.92 -10.17 4.73
C VAL A 56 -4.61 -9.84 3.28
N GLU A 57 -5.15 -10.60 2.33
CA GLU A 57 -4.95 -10.41 0.90
C GLU A 57 -5.46 -9.04 0.43
N ASN A 58 -6.66 -8.67 0.84
CA ASN A 58 -7.22 -7.34 0.53
C ASN A 58 -6.40 -6.22 1.17
N ALA A 59 -5.93 -6.42 2.41
CA ALA A 59 -5.07 -5.45 3.09
C ALA A 59 -3.73 -5.27 2.35
N MET A 60 -3.13 -6.36 1.86
CA MET A 60 -1.92 -6.33 1.05
C MET A 60 -2.14 -5.57 -0.25
N LEU A 61 -3.22 -5.85 -0.99
CA LEU A 61 -3.52 -5.17 -2.25
C LEU A 61 -3.75 -3.67 -2.06
N ILE A 62 -4.46 -3.28 -0.99
CA ILE A 62 -4.67 -1.87 -0.64
C ILE A 62 -3.34 -1.20 -0.27
N ALA A 63 -2.50 -1.83 0.54
CA ALA A 63 -1.19 -1.29 0.90
C ALA A 63 -0.26 -1.16 -0.32
N ALA A 64 -0.30 -2.15 -1.21
CA ALA A 64 0.47 -2.20 -2.45
C ALA A 64 0.16 -1.04 -3.39
N PHE A 65 -1.10 -0.61 -3.46
CA PHE A 65 -1.51 0.56 -4.23
C PHE A 65 -0.73 1.83 -3.82
N TYR A 66 -0.43 1.96 -2.53
CA TYR A 66 0.40 3.06 -2.01
C TYR A 66 1.91 2.76 -2.03
N GLY A 67 2.31 1.61 -2.59
CA GLY A 67 3.68 1.12 -2.63
C GLY A 67 4.23 0.68 -1.27
N LYS A 68 3.36 0.26 -0.34
CA LYS A 68 3.72 -0.05 1.04
C LYS A 68 3.46 -1.53 1.34
N SER A 69 4.23 -2.10 2.26
CA SER A 69 3.79 -3.32 2.95
C SER A 69 2.64 -3.00 3.90
N VAL A 70 1.91 -4.02 4.38
CA VAL A 70 0.79 -3.82 5.32
C VAL A 70 1.25 -3.10 6.60
N ASN A 71 2.42 -3.47 7.13
CA ASN A 71 2.96 -2.84 8.33
C ASN A 71 3.32 -1.37 8.10
N GLN A 72 4.00 -1.06 6.99
CA GLN A 72 4.34 0.32 6.62
C GLN A 72 3.10 1.16 6.35
N PHE A 73 2.06 0.55 5.77
CA PHE A 73 0.78 1.19 5.54
C PHE A 73 0.10 1.57 6.86
N ILE A 74 0.03 0.62 7.81
CA ILE A 74 -0.57 0.83 9.14
C ILE A 74 0.18 1.90 9.93
N LEU A 75 1.51 1.93 9.84
CA LEU A 75 2.35 2.91 10.53
C LEU A 75 2.38 4.29 9.82
N CYS A 76 1.69 4.42 8.68
CA CYS A 76 1.73 5.62 7.83
C CYS A 76 3.15 6.08 7.48
N GLU A 77 4.08 5.14 7.37
CA GLU A 77 5.48 5.41 7.04
C GLU A 77 5.60 5.92 5.62
N ASP A 78 6.41 6.96 5.40
CA ASP A 78 6.78 7.36 4.04
C ASP A 78 7.84 6.38 3.50
N VAL A 79 7.66 5.94 2.25
CA VAL A 79 8.54 4.96 1.60
C VAL A 79 9.10 5.61 0.34
N ASP A 80 10.42 5.54 0.19
CA ASP A 80 11.12 6.06 -0.98
C ASP A 80 10.84 5.23 -2.24
N GLN A 81 11.38 5.65 -3.39
CA GLN A 81 11.11 4.97 -4.65
C GLN A 81 11.62 3.52 -4.66
N VAL A 82 12.78 3.25 -4.05
CA VAL A 82 13.40 1.92 -4.03
C VAL A 82 12.61 0.97 -3.11
N GLY A 83 12.20 1.44 -1.94
CA GLY A 83 11.35 0.70 -1.01
C GLY A 83 10.01 0.34 -1.63
N ARG A 84 9.40 1.24 -2.41
CA ARG A 84 8.17 0.94 -3.16
C ARG A 84 8.35 -0.20 -4.15
N LEU A 85 9.45 -0.20 -4.91
CA LEU A 85 9.74 -1.29 -5.85
C LEU A 85 9.94 -2.62 -5.12
N LYS A 86 10.68 -2.62 -4.02
CA LYS A 86 10.88 -3.82 -3.18
C LYS A 86 9.55 -4.40 -2.72
N ASN A 87 8.66 -3.57 -2.19
CA ASN A 87 7.34 -3.98 -1.71
C ASN A 87 6.48 -4.58 -2.84
N LEU A 88 6.52 -4.01 -4.04
CA LEU A 88 5.82 -4.58 -5.20
C LEU A 88 6.37 -5.95 -5.59
N VAL A 89 7.69 -6.14 -5.57
CA VAL A 89 8.33 -7.44 -5.89
C VAL A 89 7.93 -8.52 -4.89
N GLU A 90 7.73 -8.17 -3.62
CA GLU A 90 7.29 -9.12 -2.59
C GLU A 90 5.90 -9.71 -2.86
N LEU A 91 5.02 -8.95 -3.54
CA LEU A 91 3.66 -9.38 -3.92
C LEU A 91 3.62 -10.23 -5.19
N ILE A 92 4.68 -10.19 -5.97
CA ILE A 92 4.78 -10.98 -7.21
C ILE A 92 5.20 -12.40 -6.84
N SER A 93 4.52 -13.38 -7.44
CA SER A 93 4.81 -14.79 -7.23
C SER A 93 6.24 -15.12 -7.64
N PRO A 94 6.94 -16.03 -6.95
CA PRO A 94 8.34 -16.34 -7.23
C PRO A 94 8.62 -16.70 -8.70
N GLU A 95 7.65 -17.31 -9.38
CA GLU A 95 7.73 -17.75 -10.78
C GLU A 95 7.80 -16.58 -11.77
N VAL A 96 7.21 -15.42 -11.41
CA VAL A 96 7.16 -14.24 -12.28
C VAL A 96 8.34 -13.29 -12.04
N ARG A 97 9.00 -13.36 -10.88
CA ARG A 97 10.14 -12.50 -10.52
C ARG A 97 11.28 -12.51 -11.55
N PRO A 98 11.67 -13.65 -12.18
CA PRO A 98 12.69 -13.65 -13.22
C PRO A 98 12.34 -12.77 -14.43
N LEU A 99 11.05 -12.63 -14.77
CA LEU A 99 10.62 -11.76 -15.86
C LEU A 99 10.83 -10.28 -15.50
N VAL A 100 10.49 -9.89 -14.27
CA VAL A 100 10.73 -8.53 -13.75
C VAL A 100 12.22 -8.21 -13.74
N GLU A 101 13.04 -9.16 -13.25
CA GLU A 101 14.50 -9.01 -13.26
C GLU A 101 15.05 -8.84 -14.68
N ALA A 102 14.59 -9.66 -15.63
CA ALA A 102 14.99 -9.56 -17.03
C ALA A 102 14.69 -8.18 -17.63
N GLN A 103 13.52 -7.60 -17.31
CA GLN A 103 13.17 -6.26 -17.77
C GLN A 103 14.07 -5.17 -17.16
N ILE A 104 14.35 -5.25 -15.85
CA ILE A 104 15.28 -4.34 -15.18
C ILE A 104 16.67 -4.41 -15.83
N ARG A 105 17.18 -5.62 -16.08
CA ARG A 105 18.46 -5.83 -16.78
C ARG A 105 18.44 -5.26 -18.19
N GLY A 106 17.34 -5.45 -18.93
CA GLY A 106 17.13 -4.86 -20.25
C GLY A 106 17.24 -3.33 -20.23
N LEU A 107 16.52 -2.67 -19.32
CA LEU A 107 16.56 -1.21 -19.15
C LEU A 107 17.97 -0.69 -18.79
N LEU A 108 18.71 -1.40 -17.94
CA LEU A 108 20.08 -1.05 -17.59
C LEU A 108 21.05 -1.14 -18.78
N ASN A 109 20.82 -2.10 -19.67
CA ASN A 109 21.63 -2.28 -20.88
C ASN A 109 21.21 -1.30 -22.00
N ALA A 110 19.95 -0.90 -22.05
CA ALA A 110 19.38 -0.04 -23.08
C ALA A 110 19.63 1.47 -22.86
N ARG A 111 20.53 1.86 -21.95
CA ARG A 111 20.80 3.27 -21.58
C ARG A 111 20.72 4.22 -22.79
N PRO A 112 19.68 5.07 -22.91
CA PRO A 112 19.63 6.11 -23.93
C PRO A 112 20.66 7.17 -23.52
N GLY A 113 21.77 7.26 -24.26
CA GLY A 113 22.84 8.25 -23.98
C GLY A 113 24.28 7.76 -24.07
N LYS A 114 24.57 6.67 -24.78
CA LYS A 114 25.83 6.58 -25.55
C LYS A 114 25.57 6.99 -26.98
#